data_AF-A0AA88X790-F1
#
_entry.id   AF-A0AA88X790-F1
#
_cell.length_a   1.000
_cell.length_b   1.000
_cell.length_c   1.000
_cell.angle_alpha   90.00
_cell.angle_beta   90.00
_cell.angle_gamma   90.00
#
_symmetry.space_group_name_H-M   'P 1'
#
loop_
_entity.id
_entity.type
_entity.pdbx_description
1 polymer ?
#
loop_
_entity_poly.entity_id
_entity_poly.type
_entity_poly.pdbx_seq_one_letter_code
_entity_poly.pdbx_strand_id
1 'polypeptide(L)'
;EALKNNYNVGSTATVAMLLDGRIMVSSVGDLKVLLCSNRSKGSSRTLYAEELTRDHHPDRVDERARIEAACGFVWVQGVPRVNDLLVVSRAIGNLSLNPET
;
A
#
# COMPACT_ATOMS: atom_id res chain seq x y z
N GLU A 1 23.38 4.66 0.72
CA GLU A 1 23.83 4.01 -0.52
C GLU A 1 23.02 4.49 -1.72
N ALA A 2 21.70 4.26 -1.76
CA ALA A 2 20.82 4.71 -2.85
C ALA A 2 20.93 6.22 -3.18
N LEU A 3 20.93 7.10 -2.17
CA LEU A 3 21.12 8.55 -2.38
C LEU A 3 22.51 8.89 -2.95
N LYS A 4 23.56 8.18 -2.52
CA LYS A 4 24.93 8.41 -2.98
C LYS A 4 25.12 7.99 -4.45
N ASN A 5 24.35 7.00 -4.88
CA ASN A 5 24.44 6.41 -6.22
C ASN A 5 23.30 6.85 -7.16
N ASN A 6 22.45 7.80 -6.76
CA ASN A 6 21.28 8.27 -7.52
C ASN A 6 20.34 7.14 -8.00
N TYR A 7 20.12 6.12 -7.17
CA TYR A 7 19.18 5.06 -7.51
C TYR A 7 17.74 5.54 -7.27
N ASN A 8 17.03 5.78 -8.37
CA ASN A 8 15.59 6.05 -8.35
C ASN A 8 14.78 4.77 -8.53
N VAL A 9 14.93 3.87 -7.57
CA VAL A 9 14.21 2.60 -7.51
C VAL A 9 13.47 2.51 -6.19
N GLY A 10 12.38 1.76 -6.19
CA GLY A 10 11.65 1.45 -4.98
C GLY A 10 10.81 0.20 -5.14
N SER A 11 10.21 -0.20 -4.03
CA SER A 11 9.42 -1.42 -3.95
C SER A 11 8.27 -1.25 -2.98
N THR A 12 7.22 -2.03 -3.19
CA THR A 12 6.17 -2.22 -2.20
C THR A 12 6.59 -3.32 -1.23
N ALA A 13 6.05 -3.30 -0.03
CA ALA A 13 6.35 -4.32 0.97
C ALA A 13 5.12 -4.58 1.82
N THR A 14 4.81 -5.86 2.02
CA THR A 14 3.77 -6.29 2.93
C THR A 14 4.30 -7.43 3.79
N VAL A 15 4.07 -7.31 5.09
CA VAL A 15 4.49 -8.29 6.09
C VAL A 15 3.26 -8.83 6.79
N ALA A 16 3.13 -10.15 6.86
CA ALA A 16 2.17 -10.85 7.68
C ALA A 16 2.90 -11.67 8.73
N MET A 17 2.53 -11.48 10.00
CA MET A 17 3.13 -12.18 11.13
C MET A 17 2.04 -12.93 11.91
N LEU A 18 2.33 -14.17 12.26
CA LEU A 18 1.50 -14.98 13.16
C LEU A 18 2.23 -15.10 14.51
N LEU A 19 1.65 -14.55 15.56
CA LEU A 19 2.21 -14.59 16.92
C LEU A 19 1.08 -14.87 17.91
N ASP A 20 1.23 -15.91 18.72
CA ASP A 20 0.26 -16.32 19.76
C ASP A 20 -1.19 -16.40 19.26
N GLY A 21 -1.37 -16.96 18.06
CA GLY A 21 -2.68 -17.11 17.42
C GLY A 21 -3.27 -15.81 16.85
N ARG A 22 -2.53 -14.71 16.85
CA ARG A 22 -2.93 -13.43 16.25
C ARG A 22 -2.20 -13.19 14.93
N ILE A 23 -2.95 -12.75 13.93
CA ILE A 23 -2.40 -12.32 12.64
C ILE A 23 -2.24 -10.80 12.67
N MET A 24 -1.03 -10.32 12.41
CA MET A 24 -0.70 -8.90 12.25
C MET A 24 -0.24 -8.66 10.82
N VAL A 25 -0.82 -7.67 10.15
CA VAL A 25 -0.47 -7.31 8.78
C VAL A 25 -0.07 -5.83 8.74
N SER A 26 1.01 -5.54 8.03
CA SER A 26 1.45 -4.17 7.75
C SER A 26 1.87 -4.08 6.29
N SER A 27 1.48 -3.00 5.61
CA SER A 27 1.78 -2.79 4.20
C SER A 27 2.28 -1.38 3.90
N VAL A 28 3.11 -1.29 2.88
CA VAL A 28 3.59 -0.07 2.22
C VAL A 28 3.43 -0.32 0.72
N GLY A 29 2.47 0.37 0.09
CA GLY A 29 2.06 0.12 -1.30
C GLY A 29 0.67 -0.49 -1.42
N ASP A 30 0.43 -1.20 -2.51
CA ASP A 30 -0.87 -1.69 -3.00
C ASP A 30 -1.00 -3.22 -3.02
N LEU A 31 -0.06 -3.93 -2.40
CA LEU A 31 -0.18 -5.38 -2.24
C LEU A 31 -1.28 -5.74 -1.24
N LYS A 32 -2.11 -6.71 -1.62
CA LYS A 32 -3.24 -7.18 -0.81
C LYS A 32 -2.93 -8.43 -0.01
N VAL A 33 -3.51 -8.50 1.19
CA VAL A 33 -3.52 -9.73 2.02
C VAL A 33 -4.96 -10.13 2.27
N LEU A 34 -5.29 -11.38 1.92
CA LEU A 34 -6.61 -11.97 2.16
C LEU A 34 -6.50 -13.07 3.22
N LEU A 35 -7.29 -12.96 4.28
CA LEU A 35 -7.50 -14.02 5.25
C LEU A 35 -8.65 -14.91 4.80
N CYS A 36 -8.31 -16.13 4.40
CA CYS A 36 -9.28 -17.13 3.97
C CYS A 36 -9.66 -18.04 5.15
N SER A 37 -10.95 -18.19 5.40
CA SER A 37 -11.50 -19.06 6.44
C SER A 37 -12.69 -19.87 5.93
N ASN A 38 -12.89 -21.05 6.52
CA ASN A 38 -14.12 -21.80 6.34
C ASN A 38 -15.13 -21.33 7.39
N ARG A 39 -16.29 -20.84 6.95
CA ARG A 39 -17.44 -20.59 7.84
C ARG A 39 -18.45 -21.72 7.66
N SER A 40 -18.86 -22.33 8.76
CA SER A 40 -19.92 -23.34 8.77
C SER A 40 -21.19 -22.74 9.35
N LYS A 41 -22.30 -22.85 8.63
CA LYS A 41 -23.62 -22.44 9.08
C LYS A 41 -24.57 -23.61 8.85
N GLY A 42 -24.80 -24.40 9.90
CA GLY A 42 -25.47 -25.70 9.80
C GLY A 42 -24.64 -26.68 8.96
N SER A 43 -25.28 -27.40 8.04
CA SER A 43 -24.62 -28.35 7.13
C SER A 43 -23.84 -27.69 5.99
N SER A 44 -23.98 -26.36 5.80
CA SER A 44 -23.33 -25.62 4.72
C SER A 44 -21.93 -25.16 5.13
N ARG A 45 -20.95 -25.36 4.25
CA ARG A 45 -19.56 -24.92 4.39
C ARG A 45 -19.27 -23.90 3.29
N THR A 46 -18.94 -22.67 3.67
CA THR A 46 -18.68 -21.58 2.73
C THR A 46 -17.28 -21.02 2.98
N LEU A 47 -16.55 -20.75 1.90
CA LEU A 47 -15.29 -20.04 1.96
C LEU A 47 -15.56 -18.54 2.14
N TYR A 48 -14.90 -17.95 3.12
CA TYR A 48 -14.95 -16.52 3.39
C TYR A 48 -13.54 -15.94 3.29
N ALA A 49 -13.38 -14.86 2.53
CA ALA A 49 -12.14 -14.13 2.39
C ALA A 49 -12.33 -12.71 2.94
N GLU A 50 -11.42 -12.30 3.84
CA GLU A 50 -11.39 -10.96 4.41
C GLU A 50 -10.11 -10.26 4.00
N GLU A 51 -10.21 -9.05 3.47
CA GLU A 51 -9.03 -8.24 3.17
C GLU A 51 -8.47 -7.60 4.45
N LEU A 52 -7.18 -7.85 4.73
CA LEU A 52 -6.47 -7.36 5.91
C LEU A 52 -5.64 -6.10 5.64
N THR A 53 -5.65 -5.61 4.40
CA THR A 53 -4.88 -4.45 3.93
C THR A 53 -5.81 -3.36 3.41
N ARG A 54 -5.26 -2.15 3.25
CA ARG A 54 -5.88 -1.09 2.47
C ARG A 54 -4.85 -0.49 1.54
N ASP A 55 -5.14 -0.49 0.25
CA ASP A 55 -4.19 -0.04 -0.76
C ASP A 55 -3.77 1.40 -0.53
N HIS A 56 -2.48 1.66 -0.60
CA HIS A 56 -1.93 3.01 -0.67
C HIS A 56 -2.06 3.53 -2.10
N HIS A 57 -3.29 3.84 -2.50
CA HIS A 57 -3.60 4.37 -3.82
C HIS A 57 -3.61 5.91 -3.79
N PRO A 58 -3.02 6.61 -4.77
CA PRO A 58 -2.90 8.07 -4.75
C PRO A 58 -4.23 8.83 -4.69
N ASP A 59 -5.34 8.27 -5.17
CA ASP A 59 -6.66 8.89 -5.13
C ASP A 59 -7.45 8.60 -3.84
N ARG A 60 -6.92 7.73 -2.95
CA ARG A 60 -7.54 7.47 -1.65
C ARG A 60 -7.52 8.76 -0.86
N VAL A 61 -8.67 9.18 -0.34
CA VAL A 61 -8.88 10.54 0.20
C VAL A 61 -7.80 10.97 1.21
N ASP A 62 -7.45 10.09 2.15
CA ASP A 62 -6.41 10.33 3.14
C ASP A 62 -5.00 10.35 2.55
N GLU A 63 -4.71 9.49 1.58
CA GLU A 63 -3.41 9.46 0.90
C GLU A 63 -3.21 10.67 -0.01
N ARG A 64 -4.24 11.07 -0.76
CA ARG A 64 -4.23 12.28 -1.56
C ARG A 64 -3.98 13.51 -0.70
N ALA A 65 -4.71 13.64 0.41
CA ALA A 65 -4.51 14.74 1.35
C ALA A 65 -3.08 14.76 1.91
N ARG A 66 -2.51 13.58 2.23
CA ARG A 66 -1.12 13.45 2.68
C ARG A 66 -0.11 13.88 1.61
N ILE A 67 -0.34 13.53 0.35
CA ILE A 67 0.51 13.90 -0.79
C ILE A 67 0.48 15.42 -0.99
N GLU A 68 -0.72 16.02 -1.02
CA GLU A 68 -0.91 17.45 -1.25
C GLU A 68 -0.37 18.30 -0.08
N ALA A 69 -0.54 17.84 1.16
CA ALA A 69 0.06 18.47 2.34
C ALA A 69 1.60 18.44 2.31
N ALA A 70 2.20 17.51 1.57
CA ALA A 70 3.63 17.39 1.35
C ALA A 70 4.09 18.12 0.07
N CYS A 71 3.30 19.08 -0.43
CA CYS A 71 3.55 19.84 -1.67
C CYS A 71 3.63 19.00 -2.95
N GLY A 72 3.17 17.75 -2.92
CA GLY A 72 2.98 16.92 -4.10
C GLY A 72 1.61 17.13 -4.75
N PHE A 73 1.36 16.43 -5.86
CA PHE A 73 0.04 16.40 -6.50
C PHE A 73 -0.31 14.99 -6.97
N VAL A 74 -1.60 14.77 -7.21
CA VAL A 74 -2.11 13.54 -7.84
C VAL A 74 -2.62 13.88 -9.22
N TRP A 75 -2.04 13.27 -10.24
CA TRP A 75 -2.43 13.44 -11.63
C TRP A 75 -3.14 12.20 -12.14
N VAL A 76 -4.24 12.39 -12.88
CA VAL A 76 -5.07 11.30 -13.37
C VAL A 76 -5.12 11.33 -14.90
N GLN A 77 -4.31 10.48 -15.53
CA GLN A 77 -4.45 10.10 -16.93
C GLN A 77 -4.74 8.60 -16.99
N GLY A 78 -6.01 8.25 -16.80
CA GLY A 78 -6.48 6.87 -16.64
C GLY A 78 -6.18 6.26 -15.26
N VAL A 79 -4.93 6.33 -14.80
CA VAL A 79 -4.49 5.82 -13.49
C VAL A 79 -3.96 6.98 -12.63
N PRO A 80 -4.40 7.11 -11.37
CA PRO A 80 -3.85 8.09 -10.43
C PRO A 80 -2.35 7.88 -10.19
N ARG A 81 -1.58 8.97 -10.26
CA ARG A 81 -0.13 8.97 -10.02
C ARG A 81 0.29 10.12 -9.12
N VAL A 82 1.20 9.85 -8.19
CA VAL A 82 1.91 10.87 -7.40
C VAL A 82 2.91 11.58 -8.31
N ASN A 83 2.81 12.90 -8.40
CA ASN A 83 3.67 13.77 -9.22
C ASN A 83 3.82 13.28 -10.66
N ASP A 84 2.76 12.68 -11.22
CA ASP A 84 2.73 12.03 -12.56
C ASP A 84 3.70 10.83 -12.74
N LEU A 85 4.33 10.35 -11.66
CA LEU A 85 5.41 9.36 -11.73
C LEU A 85 5.05 8.02 -11.09
N LEU A 86 4.51 8.02 -9.88
CA LEU A 86 4.35 6.79 -9.09
C LEU A 86 2.86 6.42 -8.90
N VAL A 87 2.49 5.18 -9.25
CA VAL A 87 1.10 4.69 -9.18
C VAL A 87 0.63 4.29 -7.78
N VAL A 88 1.54 4.31 -6.80
CA VAL A 88 1.26 4.07 -5.38
C VAL A 88 1.62 5.31 -4.56
N SER A 89 0.89 5.56 -3.48
CA SER A 89 1.15 6.70 -2.60
C SER A 89 2.23 6.43 -1.55
N ARG A 90 2.62 5.16 -1.34
CA ARG A 90 3.70 4.76 -0.43
C ARG A 90 4.56 3.67 -1.06
N ALA A 91 5.87 3.79 -0.92
CA ALA A 91 6.85 2.80 -1.34
C ALA A 91 8.09 2.88 -0.43
N ILE A 92 8.87 1.80 -0.39
CA ILE A 92 10.23 1.81 0.16
C ILE A 92 11.17 2.23 -0.98
N GLY A 93 12.00 3.25 -0.76
CA GLY A 93 12.86 3.81 -1.82
C GLY A 93 12.21 5.02 -2.50
N ASN A 94 12.39 5.16 -3.82
CA ASN A 94 11.92 6.32 -4.59
C ASN A 94 12.31 7.66 -3.97
N LEU A 95 13.58 7.78 -3.55
CA LEU A 95 14.06 8.93 -2.77
C LEU A 95 13.84 10.29 -3.44
N SER A 96 13.81 10.35 -4.78
CA SER A 96 13.53 11.58 -5.52
C SER A 96 12.08 12.09 -5.37
N LEU A 97 11.19 11.28 -4.80
CA LEU A 97 9.79 11.60 -4.53
C LEU A 97 9.53 11.84 -3.04
N ASN A 98 10.56 11.79 -2.21
CA ASN A 98 10.41 12.16 -0.82
C ASN A 98 10.08 13.66 -0.73
N PRO A 99 9.19 14.06 0.18
CA PRO A 99 8.96 15.47 0.46
C PRO A 99 10.30 16.13 0.83
N GLU A 100 10.59 17.30 0.27
CA GLU A 100 11.71 18.09 0.76
C GLU A 100 11.41 18.49 2.21
N THR A 101 12.32 18.13 3.13
CA THR A 101 12.27 18.54 4.54
C THR A 101 12.72 19.96 4.72
#